data_AF-A0A925LJJ6-F1
#
_entry.id   AF-A0A925LJJ6-F1
#
_cell.length_a   1.000
_cell.length_b   1.000
_cell.length_c   1.000
_cell.angle_alpha   90.00
_cell.angle_beta   90.00
_cell.angle_gamma   90.00
#
_symmetry.space_group_name_H-M   'P 1'
#
loop_
_entity.id
_entity.type
_entity.pdbx_description
1 polymer ?
#
loop_
_entity_poly.entity_id
_entity_poly.type
_entity_poly.pdbx_seq_one_letter_code
_entity_poly.pdbx_strand_id
1 'polypeptide(L)'
;AVGHAVYEKYKAQTGDTTKTVIASTASPYKFTRSVMLALDNAFDRYTDFELIQKMQEVSGTPIPEAIHEILEAKVLHTGESRREDMKSVVAAILK
;
A
#
# COMPACT_ATOMS: atom_id res chain seq x y z
N ALA A 1 -9.65 -2.03 4.66
CA ALA A 1 -10.68 -2.22 3.62
C ALA A 1 -11.31 -3.62 3.69
N VAL A 2 -10.62 -4.68 3.21
CA VAL A 2 -11.20 -6.04 3.13
C VAL A 2 -11.71 -6.56 4.48
N GLY A 3 -10.89 -6.52 5.53
CA GLY A 3 -11.29 -7.01 6.86
C GLY A 3 -12.53 -6.31 7.42
N HIS A 4 -12.63 -4.99 7.24
CA HIS A 4 -13.80 -4.22 7.66
C HIS A 4 -15.05 -4.54 6.82
N ALA A 5 -14.93 -4.60 5.49
CA ALA A 5 -16.04 -4.92 4.61
C ALA A 5 -16.64 -6.31 4.89
N VAL A 6 -15.79 -7.32 5.10
CA VAL A 6 -16.24 -8.68 5.47
C VAL A 6 -16.88 -8.69 6.85
N TYR A 7 -16.31 -7.96 7.82
CA TYR A 7 -16.87 -7.85 9.16
C TYR A 7 -18.26 -7.20 9.17
N GLU A 8 -18.47 -6.09 8.45
CA GLU A 8 -19.80 -5.46 8.35
C GLU A 8 -20.84 -6.40 7.73
N LYS A 9 -20.44 -7.13 6.67
CA LYS A 9 -21.31 -8.16 6.06
C LYS A 9 -21.66 -9.27 7.05
N TYR A 10 -20.67 -9.78 7.79
CA TYR A 10 -20.87 -10.81 8.81
C TYR A 10 -21.85 -10.32 9.89
N LYS A 11 -21.61 -9.14 10.47
CA LYS A 11 -22.45 -8.54 11.51
C LYS A 11 -23.89 -8.34 11.06
N ALA A 12 -24.10 -7.87 9.82
CA ALA A 12 -25.44 -7.70 9.26
C ALA A 12 -26.19 -9.03 9.07
N GLN A 13 -25.47 -10.12 8.77
CA GLN A 13 -26.06 -11.44 8.54
C GLN A 13 -26.34 -12.23 9.82
N THR A 14 -25.49 -12.08 10.84
CA THR A 14 -25.56 -12.89 12.07
C THR A 14 -26.17 -12.15 13.25
N GLY A 15 -26.18 -10.82 13.22
CA GLY A 15 -26.55 -9.99 14.37
C GLY A 15 -25.54 -10.05 15.52
N ASP A 16 -24.33 -10.56 15.27
CA ASP A 16 -23.28 -10.65 16.29
C ASP A 16 -22.88 -9.26 16.81
N THR A 17 -22.87 -9.11 18.14
CA THR A 17 -22.54 -7.86 18.84
C THR A 17 -21.23 -7.95 19.64
N THR A 18 -20.48 -9.05 19.49
CA THR A 18 -19.19 -9.28 20.15
C THR A 18 -18.22 -8.15 19.83
N LYS A 19 -17.41 -7.75 20.82
CA LYS A 19 -16.36 -6.76 20.61
C LYS A 19 -15.30 -7.33 19.67
N THR A 20 -15.05 -6.65 18.56
CA THR A 20 -14.11 -7.10 17.52
C THR A 20 -13.03 -6.05 17.28
N VAL A 21 -11.79 -6.50 17.11
CA VAL A 21 -10.64 -5.68 16.70
C VAL A 21 -10.25 -6.09 15.29
N ILE A 22 -10.11 -5.12 14.40
CA ILE A 22 -9.65 -5.34 13.02
C ILE A 22 -8.18 -4.94 12.94
N ALA A 23 -7.31 -5.87 12.57
CA ALA A 23 -5.90 -5.59 12.35
C ALA A 23 -5.72 -4.81 11.03
N SER A 24 -5.19 -3.58 11.12
CA SER A 24 -4.73 -2.83 9.95
C SER A 24 -3.33 -3.29 9.57
N THR A 25 -3.24 -4.23 8.62
CA THR A 25 -2.00 -4.95 8.31
C THR A 25 -0.96 -4.15 7.54
N ALA A 26 -1.33 -2.99 6.98
CA ALA A 26 -0.42 -2.14 6.22
C ALA A 26 -0.82 -0.67 6.36
N SER A 27 0.18 0.21 6.27
CA SER A 27 -0.05 1.65 6.19
C SER A 27 -0.72 2.03 4.86
N PRO A 28 -1.68 2.97 4.85
CA PRO A 28 -2.25 3.54 3.63
C PRO A 28 -1.19 4.10 2.67
N TYR A 29 -0.05 4.59 3.20
CA TYR A 29 1.05 5.16 2.42
C TYR A 29 1.74 4.14 1.50
N LYS A 30 1.54 2.82 1.72
CA LYS A 30 2.00 1.78 0.79
C LYS A 30 1.13 1.68 -0.47
N PHE A 31 -0.08 2.25 -0.44
CA PHE A 31 -1.10 2.12 -1.48
C PHE A 31 -1.76 3.47 -1.80
N THR A 32 -0.99 4.56 -1.76
CA THR A 32 -1.48 5.94 -1.85
C THR A 32 -2.43 6.16 -3.03
N ARG A 33 -2.05 5.74 -4.24
CA ARG A 33 -2.92 5.89 -5.43
C ARG A 33 -4.25 5.18 -5.25
N SER A 34 -4.23 3.90 -4.87
CA SER A 34 -5.47 3.14 -4.66
C SER A 34 -6.36 3.74 -3.59
N VAL A 35 -5.77 4.27 -2.52
CA VAL A 35 -6.52 4.93 -1.42
C VAL A 35 -7.13 6.24 -1.90
N MET A 36 -6.35 7.11 -2.54
CA MET A 36 -6.83 8.42 -2.98
C MET A 36 -7.92 8.31 -4.06
N LEU A 37 -7.76 7.39 -5.02
CA LEU A 37 -8.78 7.14 -6.05
C LEU A 37 -10.07 6.53 -5.49
N ALA A 38 -9.97 5.73 -4.42
CA ALA A 38 -11.15 5.21 -3.75
C ALA A 38 -11.96 6.30 -3.01
N LEU A 39 -11.32 7.44 -2.69
CA LEU A 39 -12.01 8.61 -2.13
C LEU A 39 -12.64 9.46 -3.23
N ASP A 40 -11.87 9.78 -4.27
CA ASP A 40 -12.35 10.52 -5.44
C ASP A 40 -11.47 10.25 -6.68
N ASN A 41 -12.09 9.92 -7.81
CA ASN A 41 -11.39 9.74 -9.08
C ASN A 41 -10.74 11.03 -9.58
N ALA A 42 -11.14 12.20 -9.09
CA ALA A 42 -10.50 13.47 -9.41
C ALA A 42 -9.01 13.52 -9.00
N PHE A 43 -8.58 12.62 -8.11
CA PHE A 43 -7.17 12.50 -7.72
C PHE A 43 -6.29 11.84 -8.79
N ASP A 44 -6.85 11.20 -9.83
CA ASP A 44 -6.03 10.47 -10.83
C ASP A 44 -5.10 11.37 -11.64
N ARG A 45 -5.43 12.67 -11.71
CA ARG A 45 -4.61 13.70 -12.36
C ARG A 45 -3.25 13.94 -11.69
N TYR A 46 -3.05 13.47 -10.47
CA TYR A 46 -1.82 13.70 -9.70
C TYR A 46 -0.82 12.55 -9.89
N THR A 47 0.46 12.90 -9.84
CA THR A 47 1.56 11.94 -9.75
C THR A 47 1.57 11.23 -8.40
N ASP A 48 2.25 10.09 -8.28
CA ASP A 48 2.31 9.34 -7.01
C ASP A 48 2.91 10.16 -5.86
N PHE A 49 3.89 11.03 -6.16
CA PHE A 49 4.48 11.94 -5.18
C PHE A 49 3.49 12.99 -4.68
N GLU A 50 2.75 13.62 -5.59
CA GLU A 50 1.70 14.59 -5.23
C GLU A 50 0.58 13.92 -4.44
N LEU A 51 0.22 12.67 -4.78
CA LEU A 51 -0.77 11.89 -4.06
C LEU A 51 -0.36 11.61 -2.62
N ILE A 52 0.94 11.42 -2.34
CA ILE A 52 1.44 11.21 -0.96
C ILE A 52 1.18 12.46 -0.11
N GLN A 53 1.46 13.65 -0.66
CA GLN A 53 1.19 14.93 0.00
C GLN A 53 -0.32 15.14 0.20
N LYS A 54 -1.13 14.88 -0.84
CA LYS A 54 -2.58 14.96 -0.74
C LYS A 54 -3.16 13.98 0.28
N MET A 55 -2.59 12.79 0.40
CA MET A 55 -3.02 11.82 1.40
C MET A 55 -2.70 12.28 2.83
N GLN A 56 -1.58 12.97 3.05
CA GLN A 56 -1.31 13.63 4.34
C GLN A 56 -2.37 14.69 4.65
N GLU A 57 -2.69 15.56 3.68
CA GLU A 57 -3.73 16.59 3.84
C GLU A 57 -5.10 15.98 4.22
N VAL A 58 -5.48 14.87 3.56
CA VAL A 58 -6.77 14.20 3.78
C VAL A 58 -6.79 13.37 5.06
N SER A 59 -5.71 12.64 5.36
CA SER A 59 -5.66 11.73 6.51
C SER A 59 -5.33 12.43 7.82
N GLY A 60 -4.67 13.60 7.78
CA GLY A 60 -4.12 14.27 8.96
C GLY A 60 -2.98 13.50 9.64
N THR A 61 -2.50 12.41 9.03
CA THR A 61 -1.40 11.59 9.57
C THR A 61 -0.10 11.98 8.88
N PRO A 62 1.01 12.16 9.62
CA PRO A 62 2.29 12.53 9.01
C PRO A 62 2.77 11.46 8.03
N ILE A 63 3.43 11.89 6.95
CA ILE A 63 4.14 10.98 6.05
C ILE A 63 5.21 10.23 6.86
N PRO A 64 5.25 8.88 6.80
CA PRO A 64 6.30 8.12 7.47
C PRO A 64 7.68 8.43 6.90
N GLU A 65 8.71 8.54 7.75
CA GLU A 65 10.08 8.88 7.33
C GLU A 65 10.62 7.91 6.26
N ALA A 66 10.33 6.62 6.38
CA ALA A 66 10.73 5.61 5.39
C ALA A 66 10.19 5.88 3.97
N ILE A 67 9.07 6.61 3.84
CA ILE A 67 8.56 7.07 2.55
C ILE A 67 9.41 8.23 2.02
N HIS A 68 9.82 9.18 2.86
CA HIS A 68 10.73 10.26 2.44
C HIS A 68 12.05 9.69 1.92
N GLU A 69 12.66 8.76 2.67
CA GLU A 69 13.92 8.13 2.30
C GLU A 69 13.84 7.38 0.96
N ILE A 70 12.78 6.59 0.75
CA ILE A 70 12.68 5.75 -0.46
C ILE A 70 12.39 6.55 -1.73
N LEU A 71 11.79 7.74 -1.61
CA LEU A 71 11.46 8.62 -2.73
C LEU A 71 12.71 9.22 -3.40
N GLU A 72 13.77 9.44 -2.63
CA GLU A 72 15.07 9.94 -3.12
C GLU A 72 16.11 8.82 -3.27
N ALA A 73 15.80 7.61 -2.81
CA ALA A 73 16.71 6.49 -2.86
C ALA A 73 17.02 6.05 -4.29
N LYS A 74 18.31 5.81 -4.55
CA LYS A 74 18.75 5.21 -5.81
C LYS A 74 18.21 3.78 -5.92
N VAL A 75 17.64 3.45 -7.07
CA VAL A 75 17.31 2.05 -7.41
C VAL A 75 18.61 1.23 -7.50
N LEU A 76 18.77 0.29 -6.58
CA LEU A 76 19.95 -0.60 -6.53
C LEU A 76 19.76 -1.89 -7.33
N HIS A 77 18.50 -2.31 -7.54
CA HIS A 77 18.15 -3.56 -8.18
C HIS A 77 17.45 -3.30 -9.50
N THR A 78 18.17 -3.51 -10.60
CA THR A 78 17.66 -3.40 -11.98
C THR A 78 17.71 -4.73 -12.73
N GLY A 79 18.08 -5.81 -12.03
CA GLY A 79 18.16 -7.14 -12.61
C GLY A 79 16.77 -7.71 -12.90
N GLU A 80 16.60 -8.24 -14.10
CA GLU A 80 15.39 -8.93 -14.53
C GLU A 80 15.69 -10.40 -14.77
N SER A 81 14.70 -11.28 -14.58
CA SER A 81 14.87 -12.71 -14.76
C SER A 81 13.62 -13.32 -15.38
N ARG A 82 13.80 -14.15 -16.40
CA ARG A 82 12.74 -15.05 -16.87
C ARG A 82 12.63 -16.23 -15.92
N ARG A 83 11.48 -16.91 -15.95
CA ARG A 83 11.19 -18.03 -15.05
C ARG A 83 12.27 -19.12 -15.14
N GLU A 84 12.71 -19.44 -16.34
CA GLU A 84 13.75 -20.42 -16.66
C GLU A 84 15.14 -20.02 -16.18
N ASP A 85 15.40 -18.72 -16.04
CA ASP A 85 16.71 -18.15 -15.70
C ASP A 85 16.86 -17.82 -14.21
N MET A 86 15.82 -18.00 -13.38
CA MET A 86 15.87 -17.60 -11.96
C MET A 86 17.06 -18.21 -11.21
N LYS A 87 17.37 -19.48 -11.46
CA LYS A 87 18.49 -20.15 -10.77
C LYS A 87 19.83 -19.50 -11.10
N SER A 88 20.06 -19.16 -12.37
CA SER A 88 21.33 -18.55 -12.80
C SER A 88 21.43 -17.10 -12.32
N VAL A 89 20.35 -16.34 -12.38
CA VAL A 89 20.31 -14.94 -11.90
C VAL A 89 20.55 -14.89 -10.39
N VAL A 90 19.88 -15.73 -9.59
CA VAL A 90 20.11 -15.79 -8.14
C VAL A 90 21.55 -16.20 -7.83
N ALA A 91 22.09 -17.19 -8.54
CA ALA A 91 23.49 -17.59 -8.36
C ALA A 91 24.49 -16.48 -8.74
N ALA A 92 24.12 -15.54 -9.62
CA ALA A 92 24.96 -14.39 -9.94
C ALA A 92 24.90 -13.29 -8.87
N ILE A 93 23.76 -13.12 -8.20
CA ILE A 93 23.57 -12.14 -7.11
C ILE A 93 24.30 -12.55 -5.83
N LEU A 94 24.37 -13.86 -5.55
CA LEU A 94 24.96 -14.41 -4.32
C LEU A 94 26.49 -14.58 -4.36
N LYS A 95 27.15 -14.19 -5.46
CA LYS A 95 28.63 -14.20 -5.58
C LYS A 95 29.23 -12.94 -4.98
#